data_AF-A0A4Y7K439-F1
#
_entry.id   AF-A0A4Y7K439-F1
#
_cell.length_a   1.000
_cell.length_b   1.000
_cell.length_c   1.000
_cell.angle_alpha   90.00
_cell.angle_beta   90.00
_cell.angle_gamma   90.00
#
_symmetry.space_group_name_H-M   'P 1'
#
loop_
_entity.id
_entity.type
_entity.pdbx_description
1 polymer ?
#
loop_
_entity_poly.entity_id
_entity_poly.type
_entity_poly.pdbx_seq_one_letter_code
_entity_poly.pdbx_strand_id
1 'polypeptide(L)'
;MKSTFYDLTINIMMRMIAGKRYYSCEDEEVTERDKEEGKRFRDILYDTVSLGGEKTILVDFIPFFRWIGFEGIERRVVKLKEKREAFFQELIEQRRGFLIETGIDSNISGENERDGVRKKMTMIDVLLLLQQNEPHYYADQMIHGLMGLWDEPNKFKPERFEGIEGGNRDGFMLMPFGTGRRGCPGEGLAMRLVGLALGSLIQCFEWDRLNGEEMVDMTEGTGLALPRAQPLEAKCRPRANMPSLLAQIV
;
A
#
# COMPACT_ATOMS: atom_id res chain seq x y z
N MET A 1 -5.78 -0.55 25.97
CA MET A 1 -5.29 0.68 26.62
C MET A 1 -5.51 1.82 25.62
N LYS A 2 -6.52 2.68 25.81
CA LYS A 2 -6.75 3.84 24.94
C LYS A 2 -5.61 4.83 25.20
N SER A 3 -4.65 4.91 24.29
CA SER A 3 -3.49 5.81 24.44
C SER A 3 -3.87 7.17 23.87
N THR A 4 -4.00 8.18 24.72
CA THR A 4 -4.21 9.59 24.32
C THR A 4 -3.13 10.07 23.34
N PHE A 5 -1.92 9.48 23.40
CA PHE A 5 -0.85 9.71 22.45
C PHE A 5 -1.14 9.16 21.05
N TYR A 6 -1.81 8.02 20.93
CA TYR A 6 -2.22 7.43 19.64
C TYR A 6 -3.24 8.32 18.93
N ASP A 7 -4.28 8.75 19.66
CA ASP A 7 -5.32 9.64 19.15
C ASP A 7 -4.73 10.99 18.69
N LEU A 8 -3.82 11.55 19.49
CA LEU A 8 -3.09 12.77 19.14
C LEU A 8 -2.25 12.58 17.86
N THR A 9 -1.52 11.47 17.76
CA THR A 9 -0.67 11.17 16.60
C THR A 9 -1.50 11.08 15.33
N ILE A 10 -2.63 10.36 15.36
CA ILE A 10 -3.52 10.24 14.22
C ILE A 10 -4.11 11.58 13.81
N ASN A 11 -4.55 12.39 14.76
CA ASN A 11 -5.05 13.72 14.45
C ASN A 11 -4.00 14.62 13.81
N ILE A 12 -2.74 14.57 14.30
CA ILE A 12 -1.64 15.32 13.69
C ILE A 12 -1.42 14.85 12.25
N MET A 13 -1.37 13.53 12.01
CA MET A 13 -1.22 12.97 10.67
C MET A 13 -2.37 13.39 9.74
N MET A 14 -3.63 13.22 10.17
CA MET A 14 -4.78 13.54 9.33
C MET A 14 -4.94 15.04 9.10
N ARG A 15 -4.47 15.88 10.03
CA ARG A 15 -4.42 17.33 9.84
C ARG A 15 -3.39 17.73 8.79
N MET A 16 -2.25 17.04 8.72
CA MET A 16 -1.26 17.25 7.65
C MET A 16 -1.75 16.71 6.31
N ILE A 17 -2.38 15.52 6.30
CA ILE A 17 -2.75 14.83 5.05
C ILE A 17 -3.96 15.46 4.37
N ALA A 18 -5.04 15.68 5.13
CA ALA A 18 -6.34 16.09 4.61
C ALA A 18 -6.93 17.30 5.34
N GLY A 19 -6.22 17.87 6.33
CA GLY A 19 -6.73 18.99 7.12
C GLY A 19 -7.79 18.59 8.15
N LYS A 20 -7.96 17.28 8.41
CA LYS A 20 -9.05 16.73 9.23
C LYS A 20 -8.57 16.26 10.60
N ARG A 21 -9.47 16.28 11.59
CA ARG A 21 -9.28 15.69 12.93
C ARG A 21 -10.45 14.75 13.20
N TYR A 22 -10.17 13.52 13.60
CA TYR A 22 -11.20 12.48 13.76
C TYR A 22 -11.30 11.94 15.18
N TYR A 23 -10.44 12.40 16.08
CA TYR A 23 -10.50 12.13 17.50
C TYR A 23 -10.61 13.47 18.23
N SER A 24 -11.82 13.97 18.43
CA SER A 24 -12.04 15.23 19.16
C SER A 24 -12.26 14.96 20.64
N CYS A 25 -11.87 15.91 21.50
CA CYS A 25 -12.38 16.00 22.86
C CYS A 25 -13.86 16.38 22.81
N GLU A 26 -14.63 15.99 23.84
CA GLU A 26 -16.11 16.07 23.88
C GLU A 26 -16.70 17.49 23.71
N ASP A 27 -15.86 18.54 23.76
CA ASP A 27 -16.25 19.96 23.82
C ASP A 27 -16.19 20.74 22.48
N GLU A 28 -15.83 20.13 21.35
CA GLU A 28 -15.88 20.82 20.03
C GLU A 28 -17.26 20.66 19.36
N GLU A 29 -17.91 21.77 18.96
CA GLU A 29 -19.07 21.75 18.07
C GLU A 29 -18.65 21.22 16.69
N VAL A 30 -18.86 19.93 16.48
CA VAL A 30 -18.58 19.22 15.22
C VAL A 30 -19.89 18.96 14.48
N THR A 31 -19.91 19.20 13.17
CA THR A 31 -21.10 18.94 12.34
C THR A 31 -21.45 17.44 12.37
N GLU A 32 -22.73 17.08 12.22
CA GLU A 32 -23.13 15.66 12.18
C GLU A 32 -22.43 14.89 11.05
N ARG A 33 -22.18 15.55 9.91
CA ARG A 33 -21.39 15.00 8.80
C ARG A 33 -19.96 14.66 9.23
N ASP A 34 -19.29 15.57 9.91
CA ASP A 34 -17.91 15.36 10.37
C ASP A 34 -17.83 14.28 11.48
N LYS A 35 -18.86 14.15 12.32
CA LYS A 35 -18.96 13.05 13.31
C LYS A 35 -19.08 11.69 12.63
N GLU A 36 -19.90 11.59 11.58
CA GLU A 36 -20.08 10.38 10.79
C GLU A 36 -18.80 9.99 10.02
N GLU A 37 -18.16 10.96 9.37
CA GLU A 37 -16.85 10.79 8.71
C GLU A 37 -15.79 10.29 9.71
N GLY A 38 -15.73 10.90 10.90
CA GLY A 38 -14.84 10.47 11.97
C GLY A 38 -15.14 9.06 12.48
N LYS A 39 -16.42 8.67 12.56
CA LYS A 39 -16.79 7.30 12.93
C LYS A 39 -16.32 6.30 11.88
N ARG A 40 -16.57 6.56 10.58
CA ARG A 40 -16.09 5.72 9.47
C ARG A 40 -14.58 5.56 9.50
N PHE A 41 -13.85 6.64 9.73
CA PHE A 41 -12.39 6.62 9.82
C PHE A 41 -11.89 5.78 10.99
N ARG A 42 -12.48 5.96 12.19
CA ARG A 42 -12.11 5.17 13.37
C ARG A 42 -12.41 3.69 13.19
N ASP A 43 -13.53 3.35 12.55
CA ASP A 43 -13.89 1.96 12.23
C ASP A 43 -12.85 1.35 11.26
N ILE A 44 -12.45 2.09 10.21
CA ILE A 44 -11.40 1.65 9.27
C ILE A 44 -10.05 1.47 9.98
N LEU A 45 -9.64 2.42 10.81
CA LEU A 45 -8.40 2.33 11.58
C LEU A 45 -8.41 1.14 12.53
N TYR A 46 -9.50 0.96 13.27
CA TYR A 46 -9.68 -0.14 14.20
C TYR A 46 -9.61 -1.47 13.46
N ASP A 47 -10.38 -1.64 12.37
CA ASP A 47 -10.35 -2.86 11.57
C ASP A 47 -8.94 -3.11 10.96
N THR A 48 -8.23 -2.04 10.54
CA THR A 48 -6.85 -2.14 10.01
C THR A 48 -5.87 -2.62 11.08
N VAL A 49 -5.93 -2.04 12.28
CA VAL A 49 -5.07 -2.42 13.41
C VAL A 49 -5.45 -3.79 13.96
N SER A 50 -6.73 -4.14 14.06
CA SER A 50 -7.18 -5.44 14.53
C SER A 50 -6.79 -6.55 13.56
N LEU A 51 -6.99 -6.36 12.25
CA LEU A 51 -6.52 -7.33 11.25
C LEU A 51 -4.98 -7.39 11.17
N GLY A 52 -4.30 -6.27 11.35
CA GLY A 52 -2.84 -6.18 11.31
C GLY A 52 -2.13 -6.55 12.62
N GLY A 53 -2.82 -6.58 13.76
CA GLY A 53 -2.22 -6.63 15.09
C GLY A 53 -2.73 -7.73 16.01
N GLU A 54 -4.01 -8.11 15.97
CA GLU A 54 -4.54 -9.17 16.85
C GLU A 54 -4.15 -10.58 16.37
N LYS A 55 -3.73 -10.75 15.11
CA LYS A 55 -3.26 -12.04 14.58
C LYS A 55 -1.77 -12.08 14.25
N THR A 56 -1.15 -10.93 13.97
CA THR A 56 0.28 -10.85 13.61
C THR A 56 1.20 -10.82 14.83
N ILE A 57 0.71 -10.44 16.02
CA ILE A 57 1.55 -10.31 17.23
C ILE A 57 1.23 -11.40 18.27
N LEU A 58 0.00 -11.94 18.32
CA LEU A 58 -0.43 -12.92 19.33
C LEU A 58 -0.40 -14.39 18.86
N VAL A 59 -0.46 -14.66 17.55
CA VAL A 59 -0.42 -16.04 17.01
C VAL A 59 1.01 -16.58 16.94
N ASP A 60 2.01 -15.69 16.96
CA ASP A 60 3.43 -16.03 17.06
C ASP A 60 3.81 -16.72 18.38
N PHE A 61 2.92 -16.75 19.38
CA PHE A 61 3.22 -17.27 20.73
C PHE A 61 2.43 -18.52 21.18
N ILE A 62 1.40 -19.00 20.46
CA ILE A 62 0.60 -20.19 20.90
C ILE A 62 0.24 -21.11 19.71
N PRO A 63 0.96 -22.24 19.52
CA PRO A 63 0.81 -23.16 18.38
C PRO A 63 -0.56 -23.84 18.20
N PHE A 64 -1.40 -23.88 19.24
CA PHE A 64 -2.60 -24.72 19.26
C PHE A 64 -3.84 -24.09 18.59
N PHE A 65 -3.84 -22.78 18.34
CA PHE A 65 -4.98 -22.08 17.70
C PHE A 65 -4.96 -22.12 16.16
N ARG A 66 -4.01 -22.87 15.56
CA ARG A 66 -3.76 -22.95 14.10
C ARG A 66 -4.90 -23.55 13.26
N TRP A 67 -5.88 -24.22 13.87
CA TRP A 67 -6.97 -24.92 13.19
C TRP A 67 -8.25 -24.06 13.01
N ILE A 68 -8.44 -23.00 13.80
CA ILE A 68 -9.69 -22.22 13.76
C ILE A 68 -9.58 -21.02 12.80
N GLY A 69 -9.91 -21.26 11.53
CA GLY A 69 -10.64 -20.31 10.66
C GLY A 69 -9.86 -19.19 9.96
N PHE A 70 -9.34 -19.48 8.77
CA PHE A 70 -8.71 -18.49 7.86
C PHE A 70 -9.67 -17.93 6.78
N GLU A 71 -10.67 -18.69 6.33
CA GLU A 71 -11.58 -18.30 5.22
C GLU A 71 -12.44 -17.05 5.52
N GLY A 72 -12.70 -16.77 6.81
CA GLY A 72 -13.45 -15.58 7.24
C GLY A 72 -12.62 -14.31 7.24
N ILE A 73 -11.28 -14.39 7.27
CA ILE A 73 -10.38 -13.25 7.39
C ILE A 73 -10.20 -12.58 6.03
N GLU A 74 -9.99 -13.35 4.97
CA GLU A 74 -9.80 -12.83 3.61
C GLU A 74 -10.97 -11.95 3.19
N ARG A 75 -12.22 -12.39 3.43
CA ARG A 75 -13.41 -11.58 3.13
C ARG A 75 -13.48 -10.30 3.95
N ARG A 76 -12.96 -10.29 5.19
CA ARG A 76 -12.89 -9.08 6.04
C ARG A 76 -11.81 -8.11 5.54
N VAL A 77 -10.67 -8.62 5.08
CA VAL A 77 -9.59 -7.82 4.46
C VAL A 77 -10.09 -7.15 3.19
N VAL A 78 -10.78 -7.91 2.31
CA VAL A 78 -11.37 -7.35 1.07
C VAL A 78 -12.36 -6.23 1.38
N LYS A 79 -13.32 -6.46 2.30
CA LYS A 79 -14.29 -5.44 2.71
C LYS A 79 -13.64 -4.22 3.36
N LEU A 80 -12.62 -4.42 4.19
CA LEU A 80 -11.89 -3.32 4.82
C LEU A 80 -11.19 -2.46 3.77
N LYS A 81 -10.55 -3.11 2.79
CA LYS A 81 -9.90 -2.44 1.67
C LYS A 81 -10.88 -1.59 0.87
N GLU A 82 -12.05 -2.12 0.52
CA GLU A 82 -13.09 -1.37 -0.19
C GLU A 82 -13.55 -0.14 0.62
N LYS A 83 -13.78 -0.31 1.93
CA LYS A 83 -14.12 0.81 2.83
C LYS A 83 -13.04 1.86 2.89
N ARG A 84 -11.77 1.43 3.01
CA ARG A 84 -10.58 2.30 3.05
C ARG A 84 -10.45 3.09 1.75
N GLU A 85 -10.61 2.42 0.62
CA GLU A 85 -10.50 3.00 -0.70
C GLU A 85 -11.57 4.04 -0.95
N ALA A 86 -12.83 3.70 -0.71
CA ALA A 86 -13.93 4.66 -0.82
C ALA A 86 -13.72 5.88 0.07
N PHE A 87 -13.26 5.69 1.31
CA PHE A 87 -13.02 6.78 2.25
C PHE A 87 -11.90 7.73 1.80
N PHE A 88 -10.75 7.20 1.39
CA PHE A 88 -9.66 8.05 0.91
C PHE A 88 -9.98 8.73 -0.41
N GLN A 89 -10.72 8.06 -1.31
CA GLN A 89 -11.17 8.68 -2.55
C GLN A 89 -12.06 9.89 -2.29
N GLU A 90 -13.00 9.74 -1.35
CA GLU A 90 -13.88 10.83 -0.94
C GLU A 90 -13.07 12.02 -0.39
N LEU A 91 -12.01 11.77 0.38
CA LEU A 91 -11.12 12.83 0.87
C LEU A 91 -10.35 13.54 -0.25
N ILE A 92 -9.82 12.79 -1.21
CA ILE A 92 -9.12 13.38 -2.37
C ILE A 92 -10.09 14.29 -3.13
N GLU A 93 -11.30 13.82 -3.40
CA GLU A 93 -12.31 14.58 -4.14
C GLU A 93 -12.78 15.82 -3.38
N GLN A 94 -12.98 15.72 -2.06
CA GLN A 94 -13.28 16.88 -1.21
C GLN A 94 -12.19 17.96 -1.31
N ARG A 95 -10.90 17.56 -1.29
CA ARG A 95 -9.77 18.50 -1.42
C ARG A 95 -9.65 19.06 -2.84
N ARG A 96 -9.88 18.22 -3.86
CA ARG A 96 -9.89 18.65 -5.27
C ARG A 96 -10.98 19.70 -5.51
N GLY A 97 -12.19 19.48 -5.01
CA GLY A 97 -13.29 20.45 -5.05
C GLY A 97 -12.95 21.75 -4.31
N PHE A 98 -12.36 21.65 -3.11
CA PHE A 98 -11.91 22.82 -2.36
C PHE A 98 -10.89 23.68 -3.14
N LEU A 99 -9.92 23.07 -3.81
CA LEU A 99 -8.94 23.79 -4.64
C LEU A 99 -9.61 24.51 -5.82
N ILE A 100 -10.59 23.85 -6.46
CA ILE A 100 -11.36 24.44 -7.56
C ILE A 100 -12.19 25.64 -7.08
N GLU A 101 -12.91 25.51 -5.96
CA GLU A 101 -13.75 26.57 -5.39
C GLU A 101 -12.93 27.78 -4.91
N THR A 102 -11.75 27.54 -4.36
CA THR A 102 -10.86 28.61 -3.87
C THR A 102 -10.02 29.24 -4.98
N GLY A 103 -10.03 28.67 -6.19
CA GLY A 103 -9.24 29.16 -7.32
C GLY A 103 -7.73 29.06 -7.09
N ILE A 104 -7.29 28.20 -6.16
CA ILE A 104 -5.87 27.98 -5.87
C ILE A 104 -5.29 27.13 -7.00
N ASP A 105 -4.56 27.79 -7.89
CA ASP A 105 -3.78 27.13 -8.93
C ASP A 105 -2.28 27.17 -8.60
N SER A 106 -1.51 26.48 -9.43
CA SER A 106 -0.05 26.44 -9.33
C SER A 106 0.66 27.75 -9.71
N ASN A 107 -0.06 28.74 -10.23
CA ASN A 107 0.48 29.96 -10.84
C ASN A 107 0.20 31.25 -10.04
N ILE A 108 -0.34 31.19 -8.81
CA ILE A 108 -0.58 32.38 -7.98
C ILE A 108 0.75 33.06 -7.57
N SER A 109 1.13 34.06 -8.37
CA SER A 109 2.30 34.92 -8.25
C SER A 109 2.05 36.15 -7.36
N GLY A 110 1.58 35.95 -6.12
CA GLY A 110 1.28 37.05 -5.18
C GLY A 110 1.99 36.88 -3.83
N GLU A 111 2.86 37.80 -3.44
CA GLU A 111 3.74 37.68 -2.26
C GLU A 111 3.06 37.89 -0.90
N ASN A 112 1.91 38.58 -0.87
CA ASN A 112 1.25 38.99 0.37
C ASN A 112 0.06 38.11 0.79
N GLU A 113 -0.52 37.28 -0.11
CA GLU A 113 -1.55 36.27 0.21
C GLU A 113 -0.95 34.88 0.51
N ARG A 114 0.37 34.70 0.25
CA ARG A 114 1.11 33.44 0.40
C ARG A 114 1.09 32.87 1.82
N ASP A 115 1.16 33.70 2.86
CA ASP A 115 1.41 33.20 4.24
C ASP A 115 0.18 32.59 4.93
N GLY A 116 -1.02 33.08 4.62
CA GLY A 116 -2.27 32.54 5.17
C GLY A 116 -2.75 31.29 4.45
N VAL A 117 -2.59 31.25 3.12
CA VAL A 117 -3.06 30.16 2.25
C VAL A 117 -2.10 28.97 2.31
N ARG A 118 -0.78 29.21 2.25
CA ARG A 118 0.24 28.15 2.37
C ARG A 118 0.19 27.45 3.73
N LYS A 119 -0.26 28.14 4.78
CA LYS A 119 -0.48 27.57 6.14
C LYS A 119 -1.63 26.56 6.21
N LYS A 120 -2.52 26.53 5.22
CA LYS A 120 -3.69 25.64 5.17
C LYS A 120 -3.56 24.53 4.12
N MET A 121 -2.49 24.52 3.34
CA MET A 121 -2.26 23.43 2.39
C MET A 121 -1.99 22.12 3.12
N THR A 122 -2.66 21.10 2.64
CA THR A 122 -2.52 19.72 3.08
C THR A 122 -1.61 18.97 2.10
N MET A 123 -1.15 17.79 2.49
CA MET A 123 -0.36 16.94 1.60
C MET A 123 -1.14 16.61 0.31
N ILE A 124 -2.44 16.31 0.42
CA ILE A 124 -3.29 16.04 -0.75
C ILE A 124 -3.33 17.25 -1.68
N ASP A 125 -3.43 18.48 -1.15
CA ASP A 125 -3.46 19.67 -2.00
C ASP A 125 -2.15 19.86 -2.77
N VAL A 126 -1.02 19.64 -2.11
CA VAL A 126 0.31 19.75 -2.75
C VAL A 126 0.43 18.72 -3.87
N LEU A 127 0.02 17.47 -3.63
CA LEU A 127 0.04 16.41 -4.63
C LEU A 127 -0.89 16.72 -5.83
N LEU A 128 -2.09 17.25 -5.57
CA LEU A 128 -3.04 17.65 -6.61
C LEU A 128 -2.54 18.85 -7.43
N LEU A 129 -1.86 19.81 -6.81
CA LEU A 129 -1.26 20.94 -7.51
C LEU A 129 -0.05 20.52 -8.36
N LEU A 130 0.77 19.60 -7.85
CA LEU A 130 1.87 18.99 -8.61
C LEU A 130 1.34 18.18 -9.80
N GLN A 131 0.21 17.48 -9.65
CA GLN A 131 -0.48 16.80 -10.76
C GLN A 131 -0.87 17.75 -11.89
N GLN A 132 -1.28 18.99 -11.59
CA GLN A 132 -1.61 19.98 -12.63
C GLN A 132 -0.36 20.45 -13.40
N ASN A 133 0.78 20.60 -12.72
CA ASN A 133 2.02 21.10 -13.32
C ASN A 133 2.85 20.03 -14.03
N GLU A 134 2.94 18.86 -13.40
CA GLU A 134 3.83 17.76 -13.79
C GLU A 134 3.03 16.44 -13.85
N PRO A 135 2.01 16.35 -14.72
CA PRO A 135 1.11 15.19 -14.77
C PRO A 135 1.82 13.88 -15.14
N HIS A 136 3.00 13.97 -15.76
CA HIS A 136 3.86 12.83 -16.10
C HIS A 136 4.57 12.24 -14.87
N TYR A 137 4.80 13.03 -13.81
CA TYR A 137 5.38 12.55 -12.55
C TYR A 137 4.31 12.28 -11.48
N TYR A 138 3.26 13.10 -11.42
CA TYR A 138 2.21 13.02 -10.39
C TYR A 138 0.88 12.57 -10.99
N ALA A 139 0.89 11.43 -11.69
CA ALA A 139 -0.34 10.84 -12.23
C ALA A 139 -1.34 10.49 -11.11
N ASP A 140 -2.61 10.35 -11.44
CA ASP A 140 -3.65 10.01 -10.46
C ASP A 140 -3.29 8.71 -9.71
N GLN A 141 -2.80 7.71 -10.46
CA GLN A 141 -2.31 6.43 -9.93
C GLN A 141 -1.20 6.57 -8.86
N MET A 142 -0.41 7.63 -8.90
CA MET A 142 0.63 7.91 -7.91
C MET A 142 0.06 8.39 -6.59
N ILE A 143 -0.91 9.31 -6.64
CA ILE A 143 -1.61 9.82 -5.46
C ILE A 143 -2.40 8.68 -4.82
N HIS A 144 -3.06 7.89 -5.65
CA HIS A 144 -3.69 6.64 -5.26
C HIS A 144 -2.70 5.68 -4.58
N GLY A 145 -1.54 5.39 -5.19
CA GLY A 145 -0.51 4.52 -4.61
C GLY A 145 0.04 4.99 -3.26
N LEU A 146 0.31 6.30 -3.11
CA LEU A 146 0.68 6.94 -1.83
C LEU A 146 -0.39 6.75 -0.75
N MET A 147 -1.65 6.68 -1.15
CA MET A 147 -2.81 6.45 -0.28
C MET A 147 -3.19 4.96 -0.18
N GLY A 148 -2.39 4.06 -0.76
CA GLY A 148 -2.61 2.62 -0.76
C GLY A 148 -3.81 2.17 -1.60
N LEU A 149 -4.19 2.97 -2.59
CA LEU A 149 -5.26 2.73 -3.54
C LEU A 149 -4.64 2.21 -4.83
N TRP A 150 -5.07 1.04 -5.27
CA TRP A 150 -4.62 0.44 -6.52
C TRP A 150 -5.83 -0.16 -7.21
N ASP A 151 -5.81 -0.21 -8.54
CA ASP A 151 -6.80 -0.96 -9.32
C ASP A 151 -6.63 -2.47 -9.09
N GLU A 152 -7.66 -3.23 -8.71
CA GLU A 152 -7.55 -4.70 -8.54
C GLU A 152 -6.29 -5.23 -7.76
N PRO A 153 -5.87 -4.72 -6.57
CA PRO A 153 -4.55 -5.04 -6.00
C PRO A 153 -4.43 -6.46 -5.45
N ASN A 154 -5.53 -7.22 -5.44
CA ASN A 154 -5.52 -8.62 -5.06
C ASN A 154 -5.22 -9.54 -6.26
N LYS A 155 -5.10 -8.97 -7.48
CA LYS A 155 -4.69 -9.69 -8.67
C LYS A 155 -3.22 -9.42 -8.95
N PHE A 156 -2.47 -10.49 -9.18
CA PHE A 156 -1.13 -10.40 -9.73
C PHE A 156 -1.22 -9.95 -11.20
N LYS A 157 -0.89 -8.67 -11.44
CA LYS A 157 -1.00 -7.98 -12.73
C LYS A 157 0.32 -7.23 -13.01
N PRO A 158 1.38 -7.92 -13.46
CA PRO A 158 2.70 -7.32 -13.72
C PRO A 158 2.65 -6.14 -14.69
N GLU A 159 1.71 -6.18 -15.63
CA GLU A 159 1.49 -5.18 -16.69
C GLU A 159 1.16 -3.79 -16.11
N ARG A 160 0.71 -3.74 -14.85
CA ARG A 160 0.53 -2.49 -14.09
C ARG A 160 1.79 -1.63 -14.03
N PHE A 161 2.95 -2.26 -14.12
CA PHE A 161 4.25 -1.60 -14.04
C PHE A 161 4.91 -1.41 -15.41
N GLU A 162 4.25 -1.78 -16.52
CA GLU A 162 4.74 -1.52 -17.87
C GLU A 162 4.65 -0.03 -18.21
N GLY A 163 5.66 0.50 -18.92
CA GLY A 163 5.71 1.91 -19.29
C GLY A 163 6.11 2.87 -18.16
N ILE A 164 6.28 2.37 -16.93
CA ILE A 164 6.96 3.09 -15.85
C ILE A 164 8.46 2.93 -16.10
N GLU A 165 9.11 3.96 -16.64
CA GLU A 165 10.51 3.87 -17.08
C GLU A 165 11.47 3.60 -15.92
N GLY A 166 12.05 2.40 -15.92
CA GLY A 166 13.19 2.01 -15.11
C GLY A 166 12.86 1.90 -13.62
N GLY A 167 13.74 1.29 -12.83
CA GLY A 167 13.72 1.42 -11.37
C GLY A 167 13.99 2.85 -10.88
N ASN A 168 13.53 3.88 -11.60
CA ASN A 168 13.62 5.26 -11.20
C ASN A 168 12.56 5.51 -10.13
N ARG A 169 13.07 6.00 -9.00
CA ARG A 169 12.36 6.34 -7.77
C ARG A 169 11.40 7.52 -7.92
N ASP A 170 11.00 7.86 -9.13
CA ASP A 170 10.15 9.03 -9.40
C ASP A 170 8.69 8.73 -9.04
N GLY A 171 8.39 7.46 -8.77
CA GLY A 171 7.12 7.03 -8.26
C GLY A 171 7.12 6.54 -6.82
N PHE A 172 6.63 7.32 -5.85
CA PHE A 172 6.22 6.81 -4.51
C PHE A 172 5.08 5.75 -4.57
N MET A 173 4.79 5.23 -5.76
CA MET A 173 3.78 4.23 -6.05
C MET A 173 3.99 2.95 -5.23
N LEU A 174 5.24 2.48 -5.06
CA LEU A 174 5.56 1.26 -4.30
C LEU A 174 6.87 1.44 -3.52
N MET A 175 6.86 1.22 -2.19
CA MET A 175 8.02 1.40 -1.30
C MET A 175 8.42 0.12 -0.53
N PRO A 176 8.74 -0.99 -1.22
CA PRO A 176 9.01 -2.27 -0.54
C PRO A 176 10.35 -2.27 0.20
N PHE A 177 11.26 -1.38 -0.20
CA PHE A 177 12.57 -1.17 0.42
C PHE A 177 12.65 0.13 1.25
N GLY A 178 11.51 0.82 1.45
CA GLY A 178 11.47 2.14 2.06
C GLY A 178 12.15 3.23 1.21
N THR A 179 12.34 4.42 1.78
CA THR A 179 12.98 5.57 1.10
C THR A 179 13.76 6.44 2.08
N GLY A 180 14.61 7.35 1.56
CA GLY A 180 15.40 8.29 2.34
C GLY A 180 16.49 7.64 3.21
N ARG A 181 16.83 8.28 4.34
CA ARG A 181 17.95 7.89 5.22
C ARG A 181 17.83 6.50 5.87
N ARG A 182 16.63 5.91 5.87
CA ARG A 182 16.35 4.58 6.44
C ARG A 182 15.93 3.56 5.38
N GLY A 183 16.07 3.88 4.09
CA GLY A 183 15.86 2.93 3.01
C GLY A 183 16.79 1.71 3.15
N CYS A 184 16.33 0.56 2.69
CA CYS A 184 17.08 -0.68 2.76
C CYS A 184 18.37 -0.56 1.94
N PRO A 185 19.56 -0.70 2.55
CA PRO A 185 20.82 -0.64 1.80
C PRO A 185 21.00 -1.81 0.83
N GLY A 186 20.21 -2.88 0.99
CA GLY A 186 20.23 -4.08 0.14
C GLY A 186 19.36 -3.99 -1.13
N GLU A 187 18.61 -2.91 -1.35
CA GLU A 187 17.69 -2.74 -2.50
C GLU A 187 18.35 -3.10 -3.85
N GLY A 188 19.50 -2.48 -4.14
CA GLY A 188 20.19 -2.68 -5.42
C GLY A 188 20.78 -4.08 -5.61
N LEU A 189 21.03 -4.81 -4.52
CA LEU A 189 21.44 -6.21 -4.58
C LEU A 189 20.22 -7.11 -4.77
N ALA A 190 19.16 -6.89 -3.99
CA ALA A 190 17.93 -7.67 -4.04
C ALA A 190 17.30 -7.64 -5.44
N MET A 191 17.19 -6.45 -6.06
CA MET A 191 16.61 -6.31 -7.40
C MET A 191 17.40 -7.09 -8.47
N ARG A 192 18.74 -7.07 -8.40
CA ARG A 192 19.58 -7.85 -9.32
C ARG A 192 19.49 -9.34 -9.06
N LEU A 193 19.54 -9.75 -7.79
CA LEU A 193 19.51 -11.15 -7.39
C LEU A 193 18.18 -11.81 -7.76
N VAL A 194 17.05 -11.17 -7.43
CA VAL A 194 15.71 -11.69 -7.74
C VAL A 194 15.52 -11.79 -9.25
N GLY A 195 15.89 -10.76 -10.01
CA GLY A 195 15.79 -10.76 -11.47
C GLY A 195 16.63 -11.87 -12.11
N LEU A 196 17.89 -12.02 -11.70
CA LEU A 196 18.78 -13.08 -12.20
C LEU A 196 18.31 -14.47 -11.81
N ALA A 197 17.91 -14.68 -10.55
CA ALA A 197 17.42 -15.97 -10.08
C ALA A 197 16.14 -16.37 -10.83
N LEU A 198 15.14 -15.49 -10.89
CA LEU A 198 13.87 -15.76 -11.58
C LEU A 198 14.08 -15.97 -13.08
N GLY A 199 14.89 -15.12 -13.73
CA GLY A 199 15.24 -15.27 -15.14
C GLY A 199 15.92 -16.61 -15.42
N SER A 200 16.87 -17.02 -14.57
CA SER A 200 17.55 -18.30 -14.67
C SER A 200 16.57 -19.47 -14.48
N LEU A 201 15.68 -19.40 -13.49
CA LEU A 201 14.67 -20.44 -13.26
C LEU A 201 13.73 -20.61 -14.47
N ILE A 202 13.31 -19.51 -15.10
CA ILE A 202 12.42 -19.52 -16.27
C ILE A 202 13.15 -20.02 -17.54
N GLN A 203 14.39 -19.59 -17.74
CA GLN A 203 15.19 -19.95 -18.91
C GLN A 203 15.72 -21.39 -18.84
N CYS A 204 16.08 -21.88 -17.65
CA CYS A 204 16.67 -23.20 -17.50
C CYS A 204 15.63 -24.32 -17.44
N PHE A 205 14.42 -24.05 -16.94
CA PHE A 205 13.47 -25.08 -16.57
C PHE A 205 12.06 -24.86 -17.11
N GLU A 206 11.37 -25.96 -17.35
CA GLU A 206 9.92 -26.04 -17.49
C GLU A 206 9.29 -26.39 -16.13
N TRP A 207 8.21 -25.70 -15.81
CA TRP A 207 7.55 -25.77 -14.52
C TRP A 207 6.13 -26.30 -14.68
N ASP A 208 5.84 -27.39 -13.99
CA ASP A 208 4.51 -27.96 -13.89
C ASP A 208 4.04 -28.02 -12.44
N ARG A 209 2.73 -28.01 -12.25
CA ARG A 209 2.13 -28.25 -10.94
C ARG A 209 2.20 -29.74 -10.59
N LEU A 210 2.28 -30.05 -9.30
CA LEU A 210 2.32 -31.45 -8.86
C LEU A 210 1.05 -32.22 -9.26
N ASN A 211 -0.11 -31.62 -9.01
CA ASN A 211 -1.43 -32.23 -9.17
C ASN A 211 -2.12 -31.90 -10.51
N GLY A 212 -1.36 -31.45 -11.53
CA GLY A 212 -1.91 -31.09 -12.83
C GLY A 212 -2.67 -29.77 -12.83
N GLU A 213 -4.00 -29.81 -12.81
CA GLU A 213 -4.85 -28.63 -13.02
C GLU A 213 -5.11 -27.78 -11.76
N GLU A 214 -4.92 -28.35 -10.57
CA GLU A 214 -5.16 -27.65 -9.31
C GLU A 214 -4.24 -26.42 -9.18
N MET A 215 -4.80 -25.27 -8.77
CA MET A 215 -4.01 -24.05 -8.55
C MET A 215 -3.10 -24.22 -7.33
N VAL A 216 -1.93 -23.60 -7.36
CA VAL A 216 -1.03 -23.64 -6.21
C VAL A 216 -1.62 -22.80 -5.08
N ASP A 217 -1.68 -23.36 -3.87
CA ASP A 217 -2.18 -22.66 -2.68
C ASP A 217 -1.26 -21.47 -2.30
N MET A 218 -1.75 -20.26 -2.51
CA MET A 218 -1.03 -19.01 -2.22
C MET A 218 -1.40 -18.42 -0.85
N THR A 219 -2.08 -19.18 0.02
CA THR A 219 -2.44 -18.71 1.36
C THR A 219 -1.20 -18.22 2.11
N GLU A 220 -1.27 -17.01 2.67
CA GLU A 220 -0.20 -16.45 3.48
C GLU A 220 -0.10 -17.18 4.82
N GLY A 221 1.13 -17.51 5.20
CA GLY A 221 1.51 -18.04 6.49
C GLY A 221 1.89 -16.91 7.46
N THR A 222 2.07 -17.28 8.72
CA THR A 222 2.42 -16.32 9.76
C THR A 222 3.90 -15.96 9.70
N GLY A 223 4.24 -14.66 9.63
CA GLY A 223 5.60 -14.17 9.78
C GLY A 223 5.80 -12.73 9.25
N LEU A 224 6.91 -12.09 9.65
CA LEU A 224 7.24 -10.70 9.28
C LEU A 224 7.49 -10.48 7.78
N ALA A 225 7.77 -11.56 7.03
CA ALA A 225 8.14 -11.52 5.62
C ALA A 225 7.03 -12.07 4.71
N LEU A 226 5.77 -12.09 5.16
CA LEU A 226 4.63 -12.64 4.42
C LEU A 226 4.95 -14.02 3.80
N PRO A 227 5.37 -15.01 4.62
CA PRO A 227 5.71 -16.32 4.09
C PRO A 227 4.45 -17.00 3.54
N ARG A 228 4.61 -18.06 2.76
CA ARG A 228 3.48 -18.93 2.38
C ARG A 228 3.11 -19.85 3.53
N ALA A 229 1.83 -20.18 3.67
CA ALA A 229 1.32 -21.10 4.69
C ALA A 229 1.85 -22.52 4.48
N GLN A 230 1.99 -22.91 3.21
CA GLN A 230 2.64 -24.14 2.79
C GLN A 230 3.83 -23.82 1.89
N PRO A 231 4.95 -24.57 1.99
CA PRO A 231 6.04 -24.46 1.04
C PRO A 231 5.57 -24.62 -0.41
N LEU A 232 6.18 -23.87 -1.33
CA LEU A 232 5.92 -24.05 -2.76
C LEU A 232 6.55 -25.36 -3.23
N GLU A 233 5.72 -26.27 -3.70
CA GLU A 233 6.16 -27.48 -4.39
C GLU A 233 5.78 -27.42 -5.87
N ALA A 234 6.74 -27.73 -6.75
CA ALA A 234 6.54 -27.72 -8.19
C ALA A 234 7.42 -28.78 -8.86
N LYS A 235 6.94 -29.32 -9.98
CA LYS A 235 7.75 -30.17 -10.86
C LYS A 235 8.60 -29.25 -11.72
N CYS A 236 9.89 -29.51 -11.74
CA CYS A 236 10.87 -28.75 -12.48
C CYS A 236 11.63 -29.70 -13.41
N ARG A 237 11.60 -29.45 -14.72
CA ARG A 237 12.34 -30.24 -15.71
C ARG A 237 13.31 -29.33 -16.47
N PRO A 238 14.60 -29.70 -16.62
CA PRO A 238 15.51 -28.96 -17.48
C PRO A 238 14.97 -28.88 -18.91
N ARG A 239 15.02 -27.69 -19.52
CA ARG A 239 14.74 -27.54 -20.96
C ARG A 239 15.78 -28.29 -21.78
N ALA A 240 15.41 -28.75 -22.97
CA ALA A 240 16.23 -29.65 -23.81
C ALA A 240 17.69 -29.21 -24.02
N ASN A 241 17.96 -27.90 -24.10
CA ASN A 241 19.30 -27.36 -24.38
C ASN A 241 20.15 -27.07 -23.12
N MET A 242 19.58 -27.28 -21.93
CA MET A 242 20.18 -26.91 -20.65
C MET A 242 20.91 -28.03 -19.88
N PRO A 243 20.76 -29.35 -20.17
CA PRO A 243 21.40 -30.39 -19.35
C PRO A 243 22.93 -30.29 -19.30
N SER A 244 23.59 -29.94 -20.41
CA SER A 244 25.04 -29.81 -20.48
C SER A 244 25.59 -28.62 -19.69
N LEU A 245 24.81 -27.53 -19.60
CA LEU A 245 25.15 -26.35 -18.81
C LEU A 245 24.92 -26.61 -17.31
N LEU A 246 23.78 -27.21 -16.96
CA LEU A 246 23.43 -27.50 -15.57
C LEU A 246 24.39 -28.53 -14.94
N ALA A 247 24.89 -29.49 -15.71
CA ALA A 247 25.87 -30.46 -15.27
C ALA A 247 27.25 -29.86 -14.92
N GLN A 248 27.51 -28.60 -15.26
CA GLN A 248 28.76 -27.91 -14.89
C GLN A 248 28.65 -27.13 -13.57
N ILE A 249 27.43 -26.99 -13.04
CA ILE A 249 27.12 -26.16 -11.86
C ILE A 249 26.92 -27.03 -10.60
N VAL A 250 26.70 -28.34 -10.78
CA VAL A 250 26.55 -29.35 -9.72
C VAL A 250 27.80 -30.21 -9.66
#